data_AF-A0A397JLG7-F1
#
_entry.id   AF-A0A397JLG7-F1
#
_cell.length_a   1.000
_cell.length_b   1.000
_cell.length_c   1.000
_cell.angle_alpha   90.00
_cell.angle_beta   90.00
_cell.angle_gamma   90.00
#
_symmetry.space_group_name_H-M   'P 1'
#
loop_
_entity.id
_entity.type
_entity.pdbx_description
1 polymer ?
#
loop_
_entity_poly.entity_id
_entity_poly.type
_entity_poly.pdbx_seq_one_letter_code
_entity_poly.pdbx_strand_id
1 'polypeptide(L)' 'MTERVKSLLEIMFHTGTANPCQKLSAEQMYEELLERANIGEITEEEVPKVTTISNWISGFSRKWKTAMA' A
#
# COMPACT_ATOMS: atom_id res chain seq x y z
N MET A 1 9.48 -6.94 0.20
CA MET A 1 8.01 -7.00 0.14
C MET A 1 7.61 -8.16 -0.76
N THR A 2 6.78 -9.05 -0.24
CA THR A 2 6.21 -10.15 -1.01
C THR A 2 5.26 -9.62 -2.09
N GLU A 3 4.99 -10.40 -3.13
CA GLU A 3 4.05 -10.01 -4.18
C GLU A 3 2.64 -9.78 -3.61
N ARG A 4 2.25 -10.55 -2.59
CA ARG A 4 0.97 -10.38 -1.91
C ARG A 4 0.83 -8.99 -1.27
N VAL A 5 1.82 -8.57 -0.49
CA VAL A 5 1.83 -7.23 0.13
C VAL A 5 1.84 -6.12 -0.92
N LYS A 6 2.55 -6.31 -2.05
CA LYS A 6 2.51 -5.34 -3.16
C LYS A 6 1.10 -5.22 -3.73
N SER A 7 0.43 -6.33 -4.04
CA SER A 7 -0.94 -6.31 -4.57
C SER A 7 -1.92 -5.63 -3.61
N LEU A 8 -1.77 -5.85 -2.30
CA LEU A 8 -2.58 -5.17 -1.29
C LEU A 8 -2.35 -3.66 -1.29
N LEU A 9 -1.09 -3.21 -1.32
CA LEU A 9 -0.76 -1.80 -1.40
C LEU A 9 -1.24 -1.15 -2.72
N GLU A 10 -1.25 -1.88 -3.83
CA GLU A 10 -1.81 -1.42 -5.11
C GLU A 10 -3.32 -1.19 -5.02
N ILE A 11 -4.08 -2.14 -4.45
CA ILE A 11 -5.53 -2.01 -4.25
C ILE A 11 -5.86 -0.78 -3.40
N MET A 12 -5.12 -0.59 -2.29
CA MET A 12 -5.26 0.58 -1.42
C MET A 12 -4.93 1.89 -2.15
N PHE A 13 -3.86 1.91 -2.94
CA PHE A 13 -3.45 3.07 -3.72
C PHE A 13 -4.50 3.43 -4.79
N HIS A 14 -5.05 2.45 -5.49
CA HIS A 14 -6.09 2.66 -6.50
C HIS A 14 -7.40 3.14 -5.90
N THR A 15 -7.81 2.60 -4.75
CA THR A 15 -8.98 3.08 -4.00
C THR A 15 -8.84 4.56 -3.65
N GLY A 16 -7.67 4.96 -3.13
CA GLY A 16 -7.37 6.35 -2.82
C GLY A 16 -7.25 7.27 -4.04
N THR A 17 -6.91 6.72 -5.21
CA THR A 17 -6.86 7.46 -6.47
C THR A 17 -8.26 7.67 -7.05
N ALA A 18 -9.15 6.67 -6.95
CA ALA A 18 -10.53 6.75 -7.41
C ALA A 18 -11.41 7.63 -6.50
N ASN A 19 -11.11 7.63 -5.20
CA ASN A 19 -11.81 8.46 -4.21
C ASN A 19 -10.80 9.15 -3.29
N PRO A 20 -10.53 10.47 -3.49
CA PRO A 20 -9.60 11.23 -2.66
C PRO A 20 -9.94 11.20 -1.16
N CYS A 21 -11.21 11.04 -0.80
CA CYS A 21 -11.64 10.90 0.60
C CYS A 21 -11.21 9.56 1.24
N GLN A 22 -10.88 8.56 0.42
CA GLN A 22 -10.37 7.25 0.85
C GLN A 22 -8.86 7.11 0.64
N LYS A 23 -8.16 8.21 0.36
CA LYS A 23 -6.72 8.20 0.18
C LYS A 23 -6.01 7.91 1.50
N LEU A 24 -5.42 6.73 1.58
CA LEU A 24 -4.66 6.29 2.74
C LEU A 24 -3.24 6.90 2.74
N SER A 25 -2.80 7.35 3.91
CA SER A 25 -1.40 7.68 4.19
C SER A 25 -0.55 6.40 4.30
N ALA A 26 0.78 6.52 4.30
CA ALA A 26 1.66 5.38 4.52
C ALA A 26 1.44 4.71 5.90
N GLU A 27 1.03 5.49 6.90
CA GLU A 27 0.70 4.99 8.25
C GLU A 27 -0.62 4.23 8.22
N GLN A 28 -1.64 4.76 7.55
CA GLN A 28 -2.93 4.08 7.43
C GLN A 28 -2.84 2.78 6.60
N MET A 29 -2.02 2.77 5.55
CA MET A 29 -1.74 1.54 4.79
C MET A 29 -0.99 0.51 5.64
N TYR A 30 -0.15 0.96 6.58
CA TYR A 30 0.51 0.06 7.52
C TYR A 30 -0.48 -0.55 8.52
N GLU A 31 -1.38 0.26 9.09
CA GLU A 31 -2.44 -0.20 9.99
C GLU A 31 -3.36 -1.22 9.31
N GLU A 32 -3.77 -0.96 8.07
CA GLU A 32 -4.57 -1.90 7.27
C GLU A 32 -3.81 -3.22 7.01
N LEU A 33 -2.49 -3.17 6.76
CA LEU A 33 -1.69 -4.40 6.62
C LEU A 33 -1.56 -5.15 7.94
N LEU A 34 -1.48 -4.46 9.08
CA LEU A 34 -1.50 -5.10 10.40
C LEU A 34 -2.86 -5.79 10.66
N GLU A 35 -3.98 -5.15 10.30
CA GLU A 35 -5.30 -5.76 10.44
C GLU A 35 -5.43 -7.03 9.59
N ARG A 36 -4.89 -6.99 8.37
CA ARG A 36 -4.80 -8.16 7.47
C ARG A 36 -3.89 -9.26 8.00
N ALA A 37 -2.80 -8.89 8.68
CA ALA A 37 -1.95 -9.85 9.36
C ALA A 37 -2.68 -10.52 10.54
N ASN A 38 -3.44 -9.74 11.31
CA ASN A 38 -4.22 -10.21 12.45
C ASN A 38 -5.34 -11.19 12.05
N ILE A 39 -5.95 -11.01 10.88
CA ILE A 39 -6.94 -11.98 10.34
C ILE A 39 -6.30 -13.16 9.59
N GLY A 40 -4.96 -13.24 9.55
CA GLY A 40 -4.23 -14.32 8.89
C GLY A 40 -4.23 -14.25 7.35
N GLU A 41 -4.57 -13.11 6.75
CA GLU A 41 -4.44 -12.92 5.31
C GLU A 41 -2.96 -12.88 4.90
N ILE A 42 -2.12 -12.22 5.69
CA ILE A 42 -0.66 -12.19 5.56
C ILE A 42 -0.01 -12.51 6.91
N THR A 43 1.29 -12.74 6.95
CA THR A 43 1.99 -12.83 8.24
C THR A 43 2.48 -11.46 8.70
N GLU A 44 2.62 -11.26 10.02
CA GLU A 44 3.20 -10.01 10.56
C GLU A 44 4.62 -9.74 10.03
N GLU A 45 5.37 -10.79 9.71
CA GLU A 45 6.71 -10.73 9.14
C GLU A 45 6.71 -10.17 7.71
N GLU A 46 5.59 -10.33 7.00
CA GLU A 46 5.41 -9.76 5.66
C GLU A 46 5.11 -8.25 5.72
N VAL A 47 4.63 -7.73 6.86
CA VAL A 47 4.25 -6.33 7.02
C VAL A 47 5.51 -5.44 6.94
N PRO A 48 5.63 -4.61 5.90
CA PRO A 48 6.78 -3.74 5.72
C PRO A 48 6.70 -2.53 6.65
N LYS A 49 7.85 -1.96 6.99
CA LYS A 49 7.92 -0.71 7.76
C LYS A 49 7.21 0.43 7.01
N VAL A 50 6.65 1.38 7.75
CA VAL A 50 6.02 2.60 7.21
C VAL A 50 6.94 3.34 6.22
N THR A 51 8.25 3.40 6.50
CA THR A 51 9.24 4.03 5.59
C THR A 51 9.36 3.29 4.26
N THR A 52 9.29 1.96 4.27
CA THR A 52 9.27 1.13 3.06
C THR A 52 8.00 1.36 2.25
N ILE A 53 6.84 1.47 2.93
CA ILE A 53 5.55 1.79 2.29
C ILE A 53 5.60 3.18 1.65
N SER A 54 6.08 4.20 2.36
CA SER A 54 6.22 5.57 1.84
C SER A 54 7.13 5.64 0.60
N ASN A 55 8.27 4.92 0.63
CA ASN A 55 9.16 4.81 -0.51
C ASN A 55 8.50 4.10 -1.70
N TRP A 56 7.74 3.04 -1.43
CA TRP A 56 6.97 2.32 -2.44
C TRP A 56 5.90 3.20 -3.08
N ILE A 57 5.08 3.92 -2.30
CA ILE A 57 4.07 4.86 -2.79
C ILE A 57 4.71 5.92 -3.69
N SER A 58 5.82 6.50 -3.24
CA SER A 58 6.54 7.54 -3.99
C SER A 58 7.07 7.02 -5.33
N GLY A 59 7.62 5.80 -5.34
CA GLY A 59 8.09 5.14 -6.57
C GLY A 59 6.95 4.74 -7.51
N PHE A 60 5.88 4.19 -6.95
CA PHE A 60 4.71 3.73 -7.69
C PHE A 60 3.95 4.92 -8.31
N SER A 61 3.75 6.01 -7.56
CA SER A 61 3.10 7.23 -8.05
C SER A 61 3.85 7.85 -9.24
N ARG A 62 5.19 7.84 -9.24
CA ARG A 62 5.98 8.33 -10.38
C ARG A 62 5.77 7.47 -11.62
N LYS A 63 5.85 6.14 -11.49
CA LYS A 63 5.60 5.22 -12.60
C LYS A 63 4.18 5.37 -13.16
N TRP A 64 3.20 5.50 -12.27
CA TRP A 64 1.81 5.71 -12.65
C TRP A 64 1.59 7.01 -13.44
N LYS A 65 2.18 8.12 -12.98
CA LYS A 65 2.12 9.40 -13.72
C LYS A 65 2.72 9.30 -15.12
N THR A 66 3.83 8.57 -15.30
CA THR A 66 4.45 8.37 -16.61
C THR A 66 3.63 7.44 -17.51
N ALA A 67 2.92 6.45 -16.95
CA ALA A 67 2.08 5.53 -17.73
C ALA A 67 0.75 6.14 -18.18
N MET A 68 0.29 7.22 -17.52
CA MET A 68 -0.93 7.95 -17.86
C MET A 68 -0.68 9.23 -18.68
N ALA A 69 0.58 9.54 -19.00
CA ALA A 69 1.00 10.68 -19.81
C ALA A 69 1.17 10.27 -21.27
#